data_AF-A0A1Y6CMC8-F1
#
_entry.id   AF-A0A1Y6CMC8-F1
#
_cell.length_a   1.000
_cell.length_b   1.000
_cell.length_c   1.000
_cell.angle_alpha   90.00
_cell.angle_beta   90.00
_cell.angle_gamma   90.00
#
_symmetry.space_group_name_H-M   'P 1'
#
loop_
_entity.id
_entity.type
_entity.pdbx_description
1 polymer ?
#
loop_
_entity_poly.entity_id
_entity_poly.type
_entity_poly.pdbx_seq_one_letter_code
_entity_poly.pdbx_strand_id
1 'polypeptide(L)'
;MAKIRLVALTGVLLAVQAFAQKAEVCPAISCDCGSLPKPEWQATCEDHETKIKKNCAANANTPADYCSLHGPSAKPLPLAIEFSNISVISEQDLPQQSAKVSQLYSASDNAIKLLKAKLSSYYFKEGLAVSKELDATFDELFDAQRAVTMSWLLHEEEKEALSAWRSYSERSLERAEILSAYSAELWNNYLVEKNGAAKKAYKVLAFKVWRVAGKAYEMSAYAFSGADKSEQAAEAWLSGAGVSQAVLEAKQASQAKASHINFYKYQAASRLHRASYYFALEGEAEDALKTLAMANDVSPGNELAALIALEEDQEAAELTNL
;
A
#
# COMPACT_ATOMS: atom_id res chain seq x y z
N MET A 1 -28.27 45.62 -71.88
CA MET A 1 -28.40 44.17 -71.60
C MET A 1 -27.76 43.88 -70.25
N ALA A 2 -28.54 43.32 -69.35
CA ALA A 2 -28.19 43.07 -67.95
C ALA A 2 -27.27 41.85 -67.79
N LYS A 3 -26.33 41.90 -66.83
CA LYS A 3 -25.80 40.70 -66.15
C LYS A 3 -25.52 41.02 -64.68
N ILE A 4 -26.46 40.61 -63.85
CA ILE A 4 -26.32 40.43 -62.40
C ILE A 4 -25.43 39.20 -62.17
N ARG A 5 -24.38 39.32 -61.35
CA ARG A 5 -23.67 38.14 -60.81
C ARG A 5 -23.66 38.18 -59.29
N LEU A 6 -24.48 37.27 -58.78
CA LEU A 6 -24.61 36.77 -57.42
C LEU A 6 -23.23 36.35 -56.89
N VAL A 7 -22.72 36.98 -55.83
CA VAL A 7 -21.59 36.46 -55.06
C VAL A 7 -22.17 35.74 -53.85
N ALA A 8 -22.09 34.41 -53.89
CA ALA A 8 -22.59 33.53 -52.86
C ALA A 8 -21.74 33.70 -51.59
N LEU A 9 -22.44 33.92 -50.47
CA LEU A 9 -21.91 33.98 -49.13
C LEU A 9 -21.57 32.56 -48.67
N THR A 10 -20.33 32.12 -48.84
CA THR A 10 -19.86 30.82 -48.32
C THR A 10 -19.58 30.97 -46.83
N GLY A 11 -20.63 30.86 -46.02
CA GLY A 11 -20.53 30.74 -44.57
C GLY A 11 -19.95 29.38 -44.22
N VAL A 12 -18.65 29.34 -43.91
CA VAL A 12 -17.99 28.17 -43.32
C VAL A 12 -18.53 28.02 -41.89
N LEU A 13 -19.50 27.13 -41.71
CA LEU A 13 -19.84 26.59 -40.40
C LEU A 13 -18.62 25.81 -39.88
N LEU A 14 -17.80 26.48 -39.07
CA LEU A 14 -16.92 25.82 -38.12
C LEU A 14 -17.81 25.11 -37.09
N ALA A 15 -18.22 23.88 -37.43
CA ALA A 15 -18.69 22.92 -36.46
C ALA A 15 -17.51 22.62 -35.54
N VAL A 16 -17.38 23.39 -34.46
CA VAL A 16 -16.58 23.04 -33.31
C VAL A 16 -17.19 21.75 -32.79
N GLN A 17 -16.67 20.62 -33.26
CA GLN A 17 -16.82 19.35 -32.57
C GLN A 17 -16.11 19.54 -31.24
N ALA A 18 -16.86 20.07 -30.27
CA ALA A 18 -16.57 19.86 -28.88
C ALA A 18 -16.63 18.34 -28.72
N PHE A 19 -15.49 17.69 -28.91
CA PHE A 19 -15.24 16.38 -28.35
C PHE A 19 -15.56 16.57 -26.88
N ALA A 20 -16.74 16.11 -26.49
CA ALA A 20 -17.09 15.94 -25.09
C ALA A 20 -16.04 14.95 -24.59
N GLN A 21 -14.93 15.48 -24.10
CA GLN A 21 -13.97 14.74 -23.31
C GLN A 21 -14.85 14.18 -22.21
N LYS A 22 -15.13 12.88 -22.33
CA LYS A 22 -15.98 12.14 -21.41
C LYS A 22 -15.23 12.25 -20.10
N ALA A 23 -15.61 13.25 -19.29
CA ALA A 23 -14.90 13.58 -18.07
C ALA A 23 -14.79 12.28 -17.30
N GLU A 24 -13.57 11.86 -17.03
CA GLU A 24 -13.33 10.57 -16.40
C GLU A 24 -14.13 10.55 -15.09
N VAL A 25 -15.07 9.61 -15.01
CA VAL A 25 -15.92 9.48 -13.84
C VAL A 25 -15.04 8.95 -12.72
N CYS A 26 -14.78 9.78 -11.70
CA CYS A 26 -13.93 9.48 -10.56
C CYS A 26 -12.46 9.15 -10.89
N PRO A 27 -11.64 10.16 -11.29
CA PRO A 27 -10.21 9.97 -11.59
C PRO A 27 -9.37 9.59 -10.34
N ALA A 28 -9.96 9.68 -9.15
CA ALA A 28 -9.37 9.22 -7.91
C ALA A 28 -9.33 7.67 -7.80
N ILE A 29 -10.06 6.95 -8.66
CA ILE A 29 -10.10 5.50 -8.72
C ILE A 29 -9.34 5.01 -9.96
N SER A 30 -8.34 4.16 -9.73
CA SER A 30 -7.60 3.41 -10.74
C SER A 30 -7.07 2.16 -10.06
N CYS A 31 -7.61 0.99 -10.35
CA CYS A 31 -7.15 -0.25 -9.72
C CYS A 31 -5.93 -0.86 -10.40
N ASP A 32 -5.42 -0.20 -11.45
CA ASP A 32 -4.23 -0.61 -12.19
C ASP A 32 -4.35 -2.04 -12.72
N CYS A 33 -5.54 -2.38 -13.24
CA CYS A 33 -5.88 -3.73 -13.64
C CYS A 33 -4.97 -4.25 -14.76
N GLY A 34 -4.57 -3.40 -15.70
CA GLY A 34 -3.69 -3.78 -16.83
C GLY A 34 -2.28 -4.21 -16.42
N SER A 35 -1.86 -3.94 -15.19
CA SER A 35 -0.57 -4.38 -14.66
C SER A 35 -0.62 -5.78 -14.04
N LEU A 36 -1.80 -6.39 -13.92
CA LEU A 36 -1.96 -7.74 -13.38
C LEU A 36 -1.48 -8.80 -14.39
N PRO A 37 -0.79 -9.87 -13.94
CA PRO A 37 -0.12 -10.80 -14.85
C PRO A 37 -1.05 -11.76 -15.59
N LYS A 38 -2.27 -12.01 -15.09
CA LYS A 38 -3.24 -12.96 -15.67
C LYS A 38 -4.46 -12.25 -16.26
N PRO A 39 -4.93 -12.57 -17.47
CA PRO A 39 -6.12 -11.94 -18.07
C PRO A 39 -7.39 -12.04 -17.21
N GLU A 40 -7.59 -13.15 -16.52
CA GLU A 40 -8.73 -13.38 -15.63
C GLU A 40 -8.69 -12.44 -14.42
N TRP A 41 -7.48 -12.13 -13.94
CA TRP A 41 -7.25 -11.16 -12.87
C TRP A 41 -7.55 -9.74 -13.34
N GLN A 42 -7.12 -9.41 -14.57
CA GLN A 42 -7.42 -8.12 -15.19
C GLN A 42 -8.94 -7.91 -15.30
N ALA A 43 -9.67 -8.89 -15.84
CA ALA A 43 -11.13 -8.83 -15.97
C ALA A 43 -11.84 -8.67 -14.62
N THR A 44 -11.46 -9.48 -13.62
CA THR A 44 -12.02 -9.41 -12.26
C THR A 44 -11.77 -8.04 -11.62
N CYS A 45 -10.56 -7.49 -11.80
CA CYS A 45 -10.21 -6.15 -11.34
C CYS A 45 -11.04 -5.07 -12.04
N GLU A 46 -11.20 -5.14 -13.37
CA GLU A 46 -11.94 -4.15 -14.17
C GLU A 46 -13.44 -4.11 -13.80
N ASP A 47 -14.03 -5.27 -13.53
CA ASP A 47 -15.42 -5.39 -13.07
C ASP A 47 -15.61 -4.70 -11.71
N HIS A 48 -14.69 -4.94 -10.77
CA HIS A 48 -14.72 -4.27 -9.47
C HIS A 48 -14.46 -2.77 -9.60
N GLU A 49 -13.46 -2.35 -10.39
CA GLU A 49 -13.13 -0.95 -10.66
C GLU A 49 -14.36 -0.20 -11.21
N THR A 50 -15.07 -0.81 -12.17
CA THR A 50 -16.29 -0.27 -12.76
C THR A 50 -17.38 -0.04 -11.70
N LYS A 51 -17.57 -1.02 -10.80
CA LYS A 51 -18.54 -0.93 -9.70
C LYS A 51 -18.19 0.19 -8.72
N ILE A 52 -16.93 0.30 -8.30
CA ILE A 52 -16.52 1.36 -7.35
C ILE A 52 -16.52 2.74 -8.00
N LYS A 53 -16.19 2.88 -9.30
CA LYS A 53 -16.33 4.13 -10.07
C LYS A 53 -17.78 4.60 -10.13
N LYS A 54 -18.72 3.68 -10.36
CA LYS A 54 -20.17 3.97 -10.32
C LYS A 54 -20.61 4.46 -8.94
N ASN A 55 -20.16 3.82 -7.87
CA ASN A 55 -20.49 4.22 -6.49
C ASN A 55 -19.89 5.58 -6.15
N CYS A 56 -18.65 5.83 -6.55
CA CYS A 56 -17.99 7.12 -6.36
C CYS A 56 -18.72 8.26 -7.10
N ALA A 57 -19.20 8.01 -8.33
CA ALA A 57 -20.00 8.98 -9.08
C ALA A 57 -21.30 9.34 -8.34
N ALA A 58 -21.96 8.32 -7.77
CA ALA A 58 -23.15 8.49 -6.95
C ALA A 58 -22.86 9.21 -5.61
N ASN A 59 -21.63 9.14 -5.13
CA ASN A 59 -21.15 9.77 -3.90
C ASN A 59 -20.38 11.08 -4.16
N ALA A 60 -20.87 11.91 -5.10
CA ALA A 60 -20.31 13.22 -5.41
C ALA A 60 -18.79 13.21 -5.72
N ASN A 61 -18.34 12.21 -6.50
CA ASN A 61 -16.94 12.00 -6.86
C ASN A 61 -15.99 11.73 -5.67
N THR A 62 -16.52 11.24 -4.55
CA THR A 62 -15.72 10.82 -3.40
C THR A 62 -15.69 9.30 -3.31
N PRO A 63 -14.52 8.65 -3.41
CA PRO A 63 -14.42 7.19 -3.24
C PRO A 63 -14.98 6.75 -1.89
N ALA A 64 -15.85 5.75 -1.92
CA ALA A 64 -16.46 5.14 -0.73
C ALA A 64 -15.95 3.71 -0.46
N ASP A 65 -15.08 3.21 -1.33
CA ASP A 65 -14.58 1.85 -1.33
C ASP A 65 -13.13 1.84 -1.84
N TYR A 66 -12.45 0.70 -1.66
CA TYR A 66 -11.08 0.48 -2.09
C TYR A 66 -11.01 -0.49 -3.28
N CYS A 67 -9.90 -0.45 -4.01
CA CYS A 67 -9.59 -1.51 -4.96
C CYS A 67 -9.34 -2.83 -4.21
N SER A 68 -9.89 -3.94 -4.75
CA SER A 68 -9.70 -5.30 -4.22
C SER A 68 -8.49 -5.97 -4.88
N LEU A 69 -8.68 -6.81 -5.90
CA LEU A 69 -7.60 -7.29 -6.76
C LEU A 69 -7.06 -6.10 -7.56
N HIS A 70 -5.74 -5.85 -7.50
CA HIS A 70 -5.20 -4.57 -7.96
C HIS A 70 -3.72 -4.64 -8.36
N GLY A 71 -3.30 -3.77 -9.29
CA GLY A 71 -1.91 -3.60 -9.69
C GLY A 71 -1.07 -2.77 -8.70
N PRO A 72 0.25 -2.63 -8.97
CA PRO A 72 1.18 -1.93 -8.11
C PRO A 72 0.92 -0.42 -7.96
N SER A 73 0.22 0.20 -8.91
CA SER A 73 -0.10 1.63 -8.92
C SER A 73 -1.54 1.95 -8.51
N ALA A 74 -2.25 0.98 -7.93
CA ALA A 74 -3.66 1.11 -7.63
C ALA A 74 -3.99 2.18 -6.57
N LYS A 75 -5.14 2.85 -6.73
CA LYS A 75 -5.72 3.85 -5.83
C LYS A 75 -7.25 3.87 -5.90
N PRO A 76 -7.96 4.13 -4.78
CA PRO A 76 -7.44 4.22 -3.43
C PRO A 76 -7.16 2.83 -2.83
N LEU A 77 -6.14 2.74 -1.97
CA LEU A 77 -5.85 1.58 -1.14
C LEU A 77 -5.71 2.00 0.34
N PRO A 78 -6.09 1.14 1.30
CA PRO A 78 -5.95 1.38 2.73
C PRO A 78 -4.53 1.10 3.24
N LEU A 79 -3.50 1.54 2.51
CA LEU A 79 -2.10 1.35 2.92
C LEU A 79 -1.72 2.33 4.04
N ALA A 80 -0.64 2.02 4.76
CA ALA A 80 -0.08 2.90 5.80
C ALA A 80 0.95 3.89 5.23
N ILE A 81 1.64 3.54 4.14
CA ILE A 81 2.44 4.46 3.33
C ILE A 81 1.55 5.32 2.45
N GLU A 82 1.96 6.57 2.25
CA GLU A 82 1.31 7.50 1.33
C GLU A 82 2.27 7.81 0.19
N PHE A 83 1.77 7.76 -1.04
CA PHE A 83 2.55 8.10 -2.22
C PHE A 83 2.44 9.60 -2.48
N SER A 84 3.43 10.35 -2.01
CA SER A 84 3.58 11.78 -2.30
C SER A 84 4.08 12.01 -3.74
N ASN A 85 3.87 13.25 -4.23
CA ASN A 85 4.53 13.73 -5.44
C ASN A 85 6.00 13.97 -5.13
N ILE A 86 6.87 13.21 -5.78
CA ILE A 86 8.31 13.27 -5.58
C ILE A 86 8.90 14.34 -6.51
N SER A 87 9.72 15.23 -5.95
CA SER A 87 10.52 16.17 -6.72
C SER A 87 11.87 15.56 -7.07
N VAL A 88 12.27 15.70 -8.33
CA VAL A 88 13.59 15.25 -8.80
C VAL A 88 14.66 16.13 -8.16
N ILE A 89 15.66 15.48 -7.58
CA ILE A 89 16.79 16.10 -6.88
C ILE A 89 17.91 16.32 -7.90
N SER A 90 18.61 17.45 -7.80
CA SER A 90 19.79 17.71 -8.64
C SER A 90 20.89 16.70 -8.34
N GLU A 91 21.70 16.34 -9.34
CA GLU A 91 22.81 15.39 -9.16
C GLU A 91 23.78 15.82 -8.05
N GLN A 92 24.03 17.13 -7.94
CA GLN A 92 24.87 17.73 -6.90
C GLN A 92 24.31 17.54 -5.48
N ASP A 93 22.99 17.52 -5.31
CA ASP A 93 22.34 17.43 -4.00
C ASP A 93 22.06 15.99 -3.56
N LEU A 94 22.19 15.01 -4.47
CA LEU A 94 21.93 13.59 -4.18
C LEU A 94 22.75 13.01 -3.03
N PRO A 95 24.07 13.28 -2.90
CA PRO A 95 24.84 12.79 -1.76
C PRO A 95 24.30 13.29 -0.42
N GLN A 96 23.88 14.56 -0.35
CA GLN A 96 23.31 15.14 0.86
C GLN A 96 21.96 14.49 1.19
N GLN A 97 21.09 14.30 0.20
CA GLN A 97 19.80 13.66 0.44
C GLN A 97 19.96 12.17 0.81
N SER A 98 20.89 11.44 0.20
CA SER A 98 21.22 10.06 0.60
C SER A 98 21.73 10.00 2.05
N ALA A 99 22.56 10.95 2.47
CA ALA A 99 22.98 11.08 3.86
C ALA A 99 21.79 11.36 4.79
N LYS A 100 20.81 12.16 4.37
CA LYS A 100 19.56 12.40 5.12
C LYS A 100 18.77 11.10 5.35
N VAL A 101 18.65 10.22 4.34
CA VAL A 101 18.01 8.90 4.51
C VAL A 101 18.71 8.09 5.61
N SER A 102 20.03 8.08 5.62
CA SER A 102 20.80 7.39 6.68
C SER A 102 20.59 7.99 8.07
N GLN A 103 20.50 9.32 8.17
CA GLN A 103 20.20 10.01 9.43
C GLN A 103 18.78 9.69 9.93
N LEU A 104 17.79 9.64 9.04
CA LEU A 104 16.41 9.27 9.38
C LEU A 104 16.31 7.84 9.92
N TYR A 105 17.06 6.90 9.34
CA TYR A 105 17.16 5.57 9.93
C TYR A 105 17.78 5.59 11.33
N SER A 106 18.89 6.31 11.55
CA SER A 106 19.46 6.43 12.90
C SER A 106 18.51 7.10 13.89
N ALA A 107 17.74 8.10 13.44
CA ALA A 107 16.71 8.74 14.24
C ALA A 107 15.59 7.74 14.62
N SER A 108 15.17 6.88 13.68
CA SER A 108 14.18 5.83 13.94
C SER A 108 14.69 4.83 14.99
N ASP A 109 15.96 4.41 14.93
CA ASP A 109 16.54 3.47 15.91
C ASP A 109 16.58 4.07 17.31
N ASN A 110 16.97 5.34 17.40
CA ASN A 110 17.01 6.08 18.65
C ASN A 110 15.59 6.27 19.22
N ALA A 111 14.61 6.57 18.38
CA ALA A 111 13.22 6.69 18.80
C ALA A 111 12.63 5.35 19.25
N ILE A 112 12.97 4.22 18.62
CA ILE A 112 12.57 2.88 19.08
C ILE A 112 13.17 2.59 20.46
N LYS A 113 14.46 2.83 20.66
CA LYS A 113 15.14 2.65 21.95
C LYS A 113 14.54 3.54 23.03
N LEU A 114 14.30 4.81 22.71
CA LEU A 114 13.70 5.77 23.63
C LEU A 114 12.27 5.39 24.00
N LEU A 115 11.46 4.94 23.04
CA LEU A 115 10.12 4.43 23.27
C LEU A 115 10.15 3.29 24.28
N LYS A 116 10.98 2.28 24.04
CA LYS A 116 11.17 1.14 24.96
C LYS A 116 11.55 1.59 26.37
N ALA A 117 12.50 2.51 26.50
CA ALA A 117 12.94 3.04 27.78
C ALA A 117 11.85 3.85 28.52
N LYS A 118 11.04 4.64 27.81
CA LYS A 118 9.93 5.37 28.41
C LYS A 118 8.85 4.43 28.93
N LEU A 119 8.52 3.39 28.16
CA LEU A 119 7.47 2.45 28.54
C LEU A 119 7.88 1.49 29.64
N SER A 120 9.16 1.08 29.72
CA SER A 120 9.67 0.29 30.85
C SER A 120 9.67 1.08 32.17
N SER A 121 9.68 2.41 32.09
CA SER A 121 9.60 3.32 33.24
C SER A 121 8.19 3.88 33.49
N TYR A 122 7.16 3.31 32.84
CA TYR A 122 5.75 3.75 32.94
C TYR A 122 5.49 5.22 32.54
N TYR A 123 6.39 5.85 31.79
CA TYR A 123 6.23 7.19 31.21
C TYR A 123 5.39 7.13 29.92
N PHE A 124 4.11 6.75 30.05
CA PHE A 124 3.22 6.48 28.92
C PHE A 124 2.92 7.70 28.05
N LYS A 125 2.85 8.90 28.64
CA LYS A 125 2.57 10.13 27.89
C LYS A 125 3.73 10.46 26.95
N GLU A 126 4.95 10.34 27.46
CA GLU A 126 6.20 10.54 26.74
C GLU A 126 6.36 9.44 25.69
N GLY A 127 6.12 8.17 26.02
CA GLY A 127 6.13 7.08 25.05
C GLY A 127 5.12 7.30 23.92
N LEU A 128 3.93 7.84 24.22
CA LEU A 128 2.95 8.19 23.20
C LEU A 128 3.46 9.31 22.28
N ALA A 129 4.16 10.31 22.81
CA ALA A 129 4.79 11.36 22.00
C ALA A 129 5.87 10.79 21.08
N VAL A 130 6.77 9.96 21.62
CA VAL A 130 7.84 9.30 20.85
C VAL A 130 7.25 8.41 19.76
N SER A 131 6.16 7.67 20.01
CA SER A 131 5.52 6.85 18.97
C SER A 131 4.92 7.66 17.81
N LYS A 132 4.48 8.90 18.07
CA LYS A 132 3.97 9.80 17.01
C LYS A 132 5.12 10.38 16.19
N GLU A 133 6.20 10.78 16.86
CA GLU A 133 7.42 11.24 16.20
C GLU A 133 7.98 10.12 15.32
N LEU A 134 8.04 8.89 15.83
CA LEU A 134 8.46 7.72 15.07
C LEU A 134 7.60 7.51 13.81
N ASP A 135 6.26 7.57 13.93
CA ASP A 135 5.34 7.44 12.79
C ASP A 135 5.64 8.47 11.69
N ALA A 136 5.88 9.73 12.08
CA ALA A 136 6.24 10.82 11.18
C ALA A 136 7.65 10.67 10.58
N THR A 137 8.62 10.18 11.35
CA THR A 137 9.97 9.87 10.85
C THR A 137 9.92 8.81 9.74
N PHE A 138 9.03 7.81 9.85
CA PHE A 138 8.86 6.83 8.78
C PHE A 138 8.22 7.41 7.52
N ASP A 139 7.30 8.39 7.65
CA ASP A 139 6.76 9.12 6.49
C ASP A 139 7.86 9.90 5.78
N GLU A 140 8.65 10.69 6.53
CA GLU A 140 9.76 11.45 5.97
C GLU A 140 10.84 10.55 5.36
N LEU A 141 11.11 9.40 6.01
CA LEU A 141 12.04 8.40 5.51
C LEU A 141 11.59 7.84 4.17
N PHE A 142 10.32 7.44 4.04
CA PHE A 142 9.80 6.89 2.79
C PHE A 142 9.85 7.89 1.64
N ASP A 143 9.45 9.14 1.89
CA ASP A 143 9.53 10.21 0.90
C ASP A 143 10.98 10.50 0.48
N ALA A 144 11.90 10.54 1.44
CA ALA A 144 13.32 10.74 1.15
C ALA A 144 13.91 9.58 0.34
N GLN A 145 13.61 8.33 0.68
CA GLN A 145 14.03 7.15 -0.09
C GLN A 145 13.57 7.23 -1.54
N ARG A 146 12.27 7.51 -1.76
CA ARG A 146 11.69 7.63 -3.10
C ARG A 146 12.29 8.79 -3.89
N ALA A 147 12.48 9.95 -3.27
CA ALA A 147 13.09 11.10 -3.94
C ALA A 147 14.50 10.81 -4.41
N VAL A 148 15.25 10.10 -3.59
CA VAL A 148 16.62 9.71 -3.84
C VAL A 148 16.71 8.67 -4.97
N THR A 149 15.96 7.57 -4.90
CA THR A 149 16.01 6.51 -5.92
C THR A 149 15.42 6.92 -7.26
N MET A 150 14.31 7.65 -7.27
CA MET A 150 13.72 8.16 -8.52
C MET A 150 14.66 9.15 -9.22
N SER A 151 15.40 9.95 -8.46
CA SER A 151 16.36 10.89 -9.04
C SER A 151 17.54 10.17 -9.67
N TRP A 152 18.11 9.13 -9.03
CA TRP A 152 19.16 8.33 -9.68
C TRP A 152 18.68 7.69 -10.98
N LEU A 153 17.47 7.12 -11.00
CA LEU A 153 16.91 6.56 -12.24
C LEU A 153 16.76 7.62 -13.35
N LEU A 154 16.35 8.84 -13.00
CA LEU A 154 16.19 9.94 -13.96
C LEU A 154 17.52 10.52 -14.46
N HIS A 155 18.59 10.40 -13.67
CA HIS A 155 19.96 10.77 -14.09
C HIS A 155 20.71 9.58 -14.71
N GLU A 156 20.02 8.50 -15.07
CA GLU A 156 20.59 7.31 -15.70
C GLU A 156 21.61 6.54 -14.82
N GLU A 157 21.57 6.74 -13.50
CA GLU A 157 22.40 6.08 -12.49
C GLU A 157 21.68 4.85 -11.90
N GLU A 158 21.33 3.88 -12.74
CA GLU A 158 20.53 2.70 -12.36
C GLU A 158 21.20 1.84 -11.26
N LYS A 159 22.54 1.76 -11.26
CA LYS A 159 23.27 0.94 -10.28
C LYS A 159 23.16 1.51 -8.87
N GLU A 160 23.20 2.82 -8.75
CA GLU A 160 23.06 3.60 -7.53
C GLU A 160 21.64 3.45 -6.99
N ALA A 161 20.64 3.58 -7.87
CA ALA A 161 19.24 3.33 -7.53
C ALA A 161 19.02 1.91 -7.00
N LEU A 162 19.53 0.89 -7.71
CA LEU A 162 19.41 -0.51 -7.32
C LEU A 162 20.12 -0.82 -6.00
N SER A 163 21.32 -0.27 -5.80
CA SER A 163 22.06 -0.40 -4.54
C SER A 163 21.31 0.24 -3.38
N ALA A 164 20.73 1.42 -3.61
CA ALA A 164 19.90 2.10 -2.61
C ALA A 164 18.65 1.29 -2.27
N TRP A 165 17.95 0.75 -3.27
CA TRP A 165 16.77 -0.09 -3.05
C TRP A 165 17.06 -1.30 -2.16
N ARG A 166 18.13 -2.04 -2.44
CA ARG A 166 18.56 -3.18 -1.61
C ARG A 166 18.87 -2.78 -0.17
N SER A 167 19.58 -1.67 0.02
CA SER A 167 19.87 -1.18 1.36
C SER A 167 18.60 -0.75 2.10
N TYR A 168 17.68 -0.10 1.39
CA TYR A 168 16.44 0.40 1.99
C TYR A 168 15.47 -0.72 2.35
N SER A 169 15.38 -1.77 1.53
CA SER A 169 14.51 -2.91 1.81
C SER A 169 14.94 -3.64 3.08
N GLU A 170 16.21 -4.04 3.17
CA GLU A 170 16.76 -4.77 4.33
C GLU A 170 16.62 -3.96 5.63
N ARG A 171 16.97 -2.66 5.59
CA ARG A 171 16.89 -1.80 6.79
C ARG A 171 15.44 -1.53 7.21
N SER A 172 14.51 -1.44 6.26
CA SER A 172 13.09 -1.27 6.59
C SER A 172 12.51 -2.56 7.16
N LEU A 173 12.90 -3.72 6.62
CA LEU A 173 12.50 -5.04 7.13
C LEU A 173 12.94 -5.26 8.58
N GLU A 174 14.22 -5.03 8.88
CA GLU A 174 14.77 -5.16 10.25
C GLU A 174 13.95 -4.36 11.28
N ARG A 175 13.60 -3.12 10.93
CA ARG A 175 12.80 -2.24 11.81
C ARG A 175 11.35 -2.71 11.91
N ALA A 176 10.77 -3.19 10.81
CA ALA A 176 9.43 -3.74 10.80
C ALA A 176 9.30 -4.92 11.77
N GLU A 177 10.28 -5.83 11.77
CA GLU A 177 10.34 -6.98 12.67
C GLU A 177 10.51 -6.56 14.13
N ILE A 178 11.44 -5.65 14.42
CA ILE A 178 11.66 -5.11 15.77
C ILE A 178 10.39 -4.45 16.32
N LEU A 179 9.71 -3.67 15.48
CA LEU A 179 8.48 -2.98 15.86
C LEU A 179 7.33 -3.96 16.04
N SER A 180 7.17 -4.92 15.12
CA SER A 180 6.14 -5.97 15.18
C SER A 180 6.23 -6.78 16.48
N ALA A 181 7.42 -7.28 16.79
CA ALA A 181 7.71 -8.00 18.03
C ALA A 181 7.40 -7.14 19.26
N TYR A 182 7.80 -5.87 19.24
CA TYR A 182 7.56 -4.97 20.37
C TYR A 182 6.07 -4.62 20.54
N SER A 183 5.31 -4.44 19.46
CA SER A 183 3.87 -4.25 19.56
C SER A 183 3.15 -5.46 20.14
N ALA A 184 3.58 -6.68 19.82
CA ALA A 184 3.05 -7.90 20.42
C ALA A 184 3.34 -7.96 21.93
N GLU A 185 4.54 -7.55 22.36
CA GLU A 185 4.88 -7.39 23.78
C GLU A 185 3.96 -6.38 24.48
N LEU A 186 3.74 -5.21 23.88
CA LEU A 186 2.84 -4.19 24.42
C LEU A 186 1.39 -4.69 24.52
N TRP A 187 0.94 -5.49 23.56
CA TRP A 187 -0.37 -6.11 23.61
C TRP A 187 -0.49 -7.13 24.74
N ASN A 188 0.53 -7.97 24.94
CA ASN A 188 0.58 -8.90 26.06
C ASN A 188 0.55 -8.16 27.40
N ASN A 189 1.29 -7.05 27.53
CA ASN A 189 1.22 -6.18 28.70
C ASN A 189 -0.20 -5.63 28.92
N TYR A 190 -0.90 -5.21 27.86
CA TYR A 190 -2.31 -4.82 27.95
C TYR A 190 -3.21 -5.95 28.49
N LEU A 191 -3.00 -7.20 28.06
CA LEU A 191 -3.82 -8.33 28.49
C LEU A 191 -3.68 -8.59 29.99
N VAL A 192 -2.46 -8.56 30.52
CA VAL A 192 -2.17 -8.91 31.92
C VAL A 192 -2.24 -7.74 32.90
N GLU A 193 -2.17 -6.50 32.41
CA GLU A 193 -2.22 -5.30 33.24
C GLU A 193 -3.59 -5.16 33.94
N LYS A 194 -3.54 -4.85 35.24
CA LYS A 194 -4.70 -4.69 36.12
C LYS A 194 -5.00 -3.22 36.38
N ASN A 195 -3.99 -2.35 36.37
CA ASN A 195 -4.19 -0.92 36.50
C ASN A 195 -4.90 -0.36 35.26
N GLY A 196 -6.08 0.22 35.42
CA GLY A 196 -6.91 0.67 34.30
C GLY A 196 -6.25 1.74 33.41
N ALA A 197 -5.45 2.64 33.99
CA ALA A 197 -4.76 3.69 33.23
C ALA A 197 -3.60 3.12 32.40
N ALA A 198 -2.73 2.31 33.02
CA ALA A 198 -1.64 1.62 32.34
C ALA A 198 -2.17 0.66 31.26
N LYS A 199 -3.23 -0.10 31.55
CA LYS A 199 -3.90 -1.00 30.60
C LYS A 199 -4.35 -0.25 29.36
N LYS A 200 -5.04 0.88 29.53
CA LYS A 200 -5.48 1.73 28.42
C LYS A 200 -4.28 2.27 27.62
N ALA A 201 -3.20 2.66 28.30
CA ALA A 201 -2.00 3.16 27.64
C ALA A 201 -1.32 2.08 26.78
N TYR A 202 -1.09 0.88 27.32
CA TYR A 202 -0.54 -0.25 26.57
C TYR A 202 -1.37 -0.58 25.34
N LYS A 203 -2.71 -0.63 25.46
CA LYS A 203 -3.61 -0.84 24.31
C LYS A 203 -3.38 0.19 23.19
N VAL A 204 -3.32 1.48 23.54
CA VAL A 204 -3.14 2.55 22.56
C VAL A 204 -1.76 2.46 21.91
N LEU A 205 -0.72 2.21 22.70
CA LEU A 205 0.66 2.11 22.23
C LEU A 205 0.87 0.88 21.34
N ALA A 206 0.32 -0.28 21.71
CA ALA A 206 0.36 -1.49 20.88
C ALA A 206 -0.18 -1.22 19.47
N PHE A 207 -1.37 -0.62 19.36
CA PHE A 207 -1.94 -0.25 18.05
C PHE A 207 -1.10 0.75 17.27
N LYS A 208 -0.46 1.70 17.94
CA LYS A 208 0.41 2.67 17.27
C LYS A 208 1.68 2.02 16.75
N VAL A 209 2.33 1.19 17.56
CA VAL A 209 3.56 0.49 17.17
C VAL A 209 3.27 -0.52 16.07
N TRP A 210 2.14 -1.26 16.12
CA TRP A 210 1.72 -2.13 15.00
C TRP A 210 1.50 -1.35 13.70
N ARG A 211 0.88 -0.17 13.74
CA ARG A 211 0.71 0.68 12.54
C ARG A 211 2.07 1.03 11.93
N VAL A 212 3.04 1.44 12.74
CA VAL A 212 4.39 1.77 12.26
C VAL A 212 5.12 0.53 11.74
N ALA A 213 4.98 -0.63 12.40
CA ALA A 213 5.51 -1.91 11.91
C ALA A 213 4.95 -2.25 10.52
N GLY A 214 3.62 -2.15 10.35
CA GLY A 214 2.96 -2.34 9.07
C GLY A 214 3.50 -1.39 8.00
N LYS A 215 3.65 -0.10 8.30
CA LYS A 215 4.25 0.89 7.38
C LYS A 215 5.68 0.48 6.98
N ALA A 216 6.51 0.06 7.94
CA ALA A 216 7.88 -0.38 7.66
C ALA A 216 7.93 -1.63 6.76
N TYR A 217 7.00 -2.58 6.90
CA TYR A 217 6.86 -3.70 5.98
C TYR A 217 6.47 -3.24 4.57
N GLU A 218 5.52 -2.30 4.44
CA GLU A 218 5.13 -1.75 3.12
C GLU A 218 6.30 -1.02 2.44
N MET A 219 7.09 -0.26 3.21
CA MET A 219 8.32 0.39 2.71
C MET A 219 9.36 -0.64 2.25
N SER A 220 9.56 -1.69 3.05
CA SER A 220 10.46 -2.80 2.72
C SER A 220 10.04 -3.48 1.42
N ALA A 221 8.77 -3.83 1.30
CA ALA A 221 8.22 -4.50 0.13
C ALA A 221 8.31 -3.63 -1.14
N TYR A 222 8.01 -2.34 -1.01
CA TYR A 222 8.19 -1.38 -2.10
C TYR A 222 9.66 -1.30 -2.55
N ALA A 223 10.59 -1.26 -1.60
CA ALA A 223 12.01 -1.22 -1.89
C ALA A 223 12.54 -2.53 -2.50
N PHE A 224 12.07 -3.70 -2.04
CA PHE A 224 12.40 -4.99 -2.68
C PHE A 224 11.89 -5.06 -4.11
N SER A 225 10.67 -4.56 -4.37
CA SER A 225 10.16 -4.45 -5.74
C SER A 225 11.03 -3.56 -6.62
N GLY A 226 11.51 -2.43 -6.10
CA GLY A 226 12.46 -1.57 -6.83
C GLY A 226 13.85 -2.19 -7.01
N ALA A 227 14.16 -3.25 -6.25
CA ALA A 227 15.40 -4.00 -6.33
C ALA A 227 15.33 -5.25 -7.24
N ASP A 228 14.21 -5.43 -7.96
CA ASP A 228 13.89 -6.65 -8.72
C ASP A 228 13.95 -7.92 -7.85
N LYS A 229 13.38 -7.82 -6.64
CA LYS A 229 13.30 -8.88 -5.63
C LYS A 229 11.83 -9.18 -5.30
N SER A 230 11.07 -9.71 -6.25
CA SER A 230 9.62 -9.85 -6.10
C SER A 230 9.25 -10.86 -5.01
N GLU A 231 9.96 -11.98 -4.89
CA GLU A 231 9.73 -12.96 -3.81
C GLU A 231 9.84 -12.29 -2.43
N GLN A 232 10.93 -11.56 -2.16
CA GLN A 232 11.12 -10.84 -0.90
C GLN A 232 10.10 -9.70 -0.72
N ALA A 233 9.67 -9.06 -1.82
CA ALA A 233 8.57 -8.10 -1.77
C ALA A 233 7.26 -8.78 -1.34
N ALA A 234 6.97 -9.97 -1.87
CA ALA A 234 5.80 -10.75 -1.52
C ALA A 234 5.81 -11.13 -0.03
N GLU A 235 6.94 -11.64 0.48
CA GLU A 235 7.13 -11.98 1.89
C GLU A 235 6.95 -10.77 2.82
N ALA A 236 7.49 -9.61 2.44
CA ALA A 236 7.35 -8.38 3.21
C ALA A 236 5.88 -7.89 3.22
N TRP A 237 5.18 -7.95 2.09
CA TRP A 237 3.74 -7.66 2.01
C TRP A 237 2.91 -8.64 2.87
N LEU A 238 3.21 -9.93 2.81
CA LEU A 238 2.56 -10.98 3.60
C LEU A 238 2.77 -10.76 5.11
N SER A 239 4.00 -10.42 5.51
CA SER A 239 4.32 -10.07 6.91
C SER A 239 3.57 -8.82 7.37
N GLY A 240 3.50 -7.80 6.52
CA GLY A 240 2.67 -6.61 6.76
C GLY A 240 1.18 -6.95 6.90
N ALA A 241 0.66 -7.90 6.12
CA ALA A 241 -0.72 -8.37 6.26
C ALA A 241 -0.95 -9.05 7.62
N GLY A 242 -0.02 -9.88 8.08
CA GLY A 242 -0.07 -10.50 9.40
C GLY A 242 -0.17 -9.47 10.53
N VAL A 243 0.58 -8.36 10.44
CA VAL A 243 0.46 -7.25 11.39
C VAL A 243 -0.95 -6.63 11.37
N SER A 244 -1.54 -6.42 10.18
CA SER A 244 -2.91 -5.90 10.07
C SER A 244 -3.96 -6.86 10.63
N GLN A 245 -3.79 -8.17 10.41
CA GLN A 245 -4.66 -9.20 10.97
C GLN A 245 -4.59 -9.21 12.51
N ALA A 246 -3.39 -9.14 13.10
CA ALA A 246 -3.23 -9.03 14.55
C ALA A 246 -3.95 -7.77 15.11
N VAL A 247 -3.88 -6.63 14.40
CA VAL A 247 -4.62 -5.44 14.78
C VAL A 247 -6.13 -5.64 14.63
N LEU A 248 -6.59 -6.25 13.55
CA LEU A 248 -8.00 -6.56 13.29
C LEU A 248 -8.59 -7.41 14.43
N GLU A 249 -7.93 -8.52 14.78
CA GLU A 249 -8.32 -9.39 15.89
C GLU A 249 -8.39 -8.63 17.22
N ALA A 250 -7.36 -7.84 17.52
CA ALA A 250 -7.31 -7.01 18.72
C ALA A 250 -8.43 -5.94 18.75
N LYS A 251 -8.83 -5.39 17.59
CA LYS A 251 -9.96 -4.45 17.47
C LYS A 251 -11.30 -5.16 17.67
N GLN A 252 -11.48 -6.35 17.11
CA GLN A 252 -12.68 -7.18 17.29
C GLN A 252 -12.83 -7.62 18.76
N ALA A 253 -11.79 -8.20 19.35
CA ALA A 253 -11.75 -8.65 20.74
C ALA A 253 -12.03 -7.51 21.73
N SER A 254 -11.67 -6.28 21.37
CA SER A 254 -11.91 -5.11 22.19
C SER A 254 -13.12 -4.26 21.76
N GLN A 255 -14.00 -4.83 20.93
CA GLN A 255 -15.28 -4.25 20.49
C GLN A 255 -15.13 -2.83 19.94
N ALA A 256 -14.11 -2.62 19.10
CA ALA A 256 -13.91 -1.34 18.42
C ALA A 256 -15.07 -1.02 17.46
N LYS A 257 -15.18 0.25 17.05
CA LYS A 257 -16.15 0.69 16.04
C LYS A 257 -16.00 -0.11 14.74
N ALA A 258 -17.11 -0.42 14.09
CA ALA A 258 -17.14 -1.17 12.83
C ALA A 258 -16.26 -0.52 11.74
N SER A 259 -16.21 0.81 11.66
CA SER A 259 -15.33 1.51 10.71
C SER A 259 -13.84 1.21 10.92
N HIS A 260 -13.40 1.05 12.16
CA HIS A 260 -12.01 0.69 12.45
C HIS A 260 -11.73 -0.77 12.13
N ILE A 261 -12.67 -1.67 12.42
CA ILE A 261 -12.57 -3.09 12.06
C ILE A 261 -12.48 -3.23 10.55
N ASN A 262 -13.39 -2.58 9.82
CA ASN A 262 -13.41 -2.60 8.35
C ASN A 262 -12.12 -2.01 7.76
N PHE A 263 -11.58 -0.92 8.31
CA PHE A 263 -10.31 -0.37 7.84
C PHE A 263 -9.18 -1.41 7.88
N TYR A 264 -8.98 -2.09 9.01
CA TYR A 264 -7.91 -3.10 9.12
C TYR A 264 -8.20 -4.39 8.35
N LYS A 265 -9.48 -4.73 8.17
CA LYS A 265 -9.93 -5.80 7.26
C LYS A 265 -9.47 -5.51 5.83
N TYR A 266 -9.78 -4.33 5.30
CA TYR A 266 -9.34 -3.96 3.95
C TYR A 266 -7.82 -3.79 3.87
N GLN A 267 -7.16 -3.24 4.90
CA GLN A 267 -5.70 -3.11 4.93
C GLN A 267 -4.99 -4.46 4.89
N ALA A 268 -5.46 -5.46 5.64
CA ALA A 268 -4.92 -6.82 5.57
C ALA A 268 -5.13 -7.43 4.17
N ALA A 269 -6.33 -7.32 3.61
CA ALA A 269 -6.64 -7.84 2.28
C ALA A 269 -5.78 -7.19 1.18
N SER A 270 -5.64 -5.85 1.16
CA SER A 270 -4.79 -5.17 0.16
C SER A 270 -3.33 -5.58 0.24
N ARG A 271 -2.79 -5.80 1.45
CA ARG A 271 -1.42 -6.31 1.62
C ARG A 271 -1.28 -7.75 1.09
N LEU A 272 -2.26 -8.62 1.34
CA LEU A 272 -2.29 -9.97 0.79
C LEU A 272 -2.40 -9.95 -0.74
N HIS A 273 -3.22 -9.07 -1.32
CA HIS A 273 -3.27 -8.89 -2.77
C HIS A 273 -1.93 -8.45 -3.37
N ARG A 274 -1.20 -7.53 -2.70
CA ARG A 274 0.17 -7.18 -3.12
C ARG A 274 1.11 -8.38 -3.05
N ALA A 275 1.06 -9.17 -1.98
CA ALA A 275 1.88 -10.37 -1.87
C ALA A 275 1.57 -11.39 -2.98
N SER A 276 0.29 -11.68 -3.22
CA SER A 276 -0.18 -12.53 -4.32
C SER A 276 0.31 -12.06 -5.69
N TYR A 277 0.23 -10.75 -5.95
CA TYR A 277 0.76 -10.14 -7.17
C TYR A 277 2.25 -10.43 -7.37
N TYR A 278 3.08 -10.24 -6.35
CA TYR A 278 4.52 -10.45 -6.47
C TYR A 278 4.90 -11.93 -6.56
N PHE A 279 4.19 -12.85 -5.89
CA PHE A 279 4.37 -14.29 -6.12
C PHE A 279 4.02 -14.68 -7.56
N ALA A 280 2.94 -14.12 -8.11
CA ALA A 280 2.57 -14.38 -9.50
C ALA A 280 3.60 -13.87 -10.51
N LEU A 281 4.32 -12.77 -10.21
CA LEU A 281 5.41 -12.29 -11.06
C LEU A 281 6.63 -13.23 -11.10
N GLU A 282 6.90 -13.96 -10.01
CA GLU A 282 7.99 -14.95 -9.95
C GLU A 282 7.58 -16.32 -10.53
N GLY A 283 6.31 -16.49 -10.91
CA GLY A 283 5.79 -17.77 -11.38
C GLY A 283 5.41 -18.74 -10.27
N GLU A 284 5.37 -18.29 -9.01
CA GLU A 284 4.99 -19.07 -7.84
C GLU A 284 3.45 -19.13 -7.72
N ALA A 285 2.80 -19.87 -8.62
CA ALA A 285 1.35 -19.89 -8.76
C ALA A 285 0.60 -20.37 -7.49
N GLU A 286 1.13 -21.39 -6.79
CA GLU A 286 0.53 -21.93 -5.57
C GLU A 286 0.50 -20.88 -4.46
N ASP A 287 1.64 -20.21 -4.21
CA ASP A 287 1.74 -19.17 -3.18
C ASP A 287 0.92 -17.91 -3.55
N ALA A 288 0.86 -17.59 -4.85
CA ALA A 288 -0.01 -16.52 -5.35
C ALA A 288 -1.48 -16.81 -5.05
N LEU A 289 -1.98 -18.01 -5.38
CA LEU A 289 -3.37 -18.43 -5.16
C LEU A 289 -3.71 -18.55 -3.68
N LYS A 290 -2.81 -19.17 -2.89
CA LYS A 290 -2.95 -19.26 -1.43
C LYS A 290 -3.09 -17.89 -0.78
N THR A 291 -2.24 -16.95 -1.17
CA THR A 291 -2.28 -15.59 -0.62
C THR A 291 -3.55 -14.85 -1.06
N LEU A 292 -4.02 -15.11 -2.29
CA LEU A 292 -5.28 -14.57 -2.79
C LEU A 292 -6.49 -15.10 -2.01
N ALA A 293 -6.50 -16.40 -1.70
CA ALA A 293 -7.51 -17.04 -0.86
C ALA A 293 -7.52 -16.46 0.56
N MET A 294 -6.35 -16.25 1.17
CA MET A 294 -6.24 -15.55 2.45
C MET A 294 -6.83 -14.13 2.39
N ALA A 295 -6.60 -13.41 1.28
CA ALA A 295 -7.17 -12.07 1.09
C ALA A 295 -8.72 -12.13 1.05
N ASN A 296 -9.27 -13.11 0.34
CA ASN A 296 -10.71 -13.37 0.29
C ASN A 296 -11.29 -13.74 1.66
N ASP A 297 -10.61 -14.57 2.43
CA ASP A 297 -11.09 -14.96 3.77
C ASP A 297 -11.15 -13.77 4.72
N VAL A 298 -10.14 -12.89 4.66
CA VAL A 298 -10.11 -11.66 5.46
C VAL A 298 -11.19 -10.70 4.97
N SER A 299 -11.32 -10.51 3.66
CA SER A 299 -12.30 -9.62 3.06
C SER A 299 -13.09 -10.26 1.92
N PRO A 300 -14.15 -11.02 2.24
CA PRO A 300 -14.90 -11.76 1.23
C PRO A 300 -15.48 -10.84 0.17
N GLY A 301 -15.11 -11.11 -1.09
CA GLY A 301 -15.66 -10.51 -2.29
C GLY A 301 -16.19 -11.64 -3.19
N ASN A 302 -17.41 -11.50 -3.71
CA ASN A 302 -18.00 -12.54 -4.56
C ASN A 302 -17.18 -12.75 -5.84
N GLU A 303 -16.58 -11.67 -6.34
CA GLU A 303 -15.72 -11.64 -7.51
C GLU A 303 -14.44 -12.47 -7.32
N LEU A 304 -13.85 -12.43 -6.13
CA LEU A 304 -12.59 -13.11 -5.83
C LEU A 304 -12.78 -14.60 -5.62
N ALA A 305 -13.88 -15.00 -4.98
CA ALA A 305 -14.22 -16.40 -4.79
C ALA A 305 -14.41 -17.15 -6.13
N ALA A 306 -15.03 -16.49 -7.12
CA ALA A 306 -15.19 -17.06 -8.46
C ALA A 306 -13.85 -17.24 -9.19
N LEU A 307 -12.94 -16.27 -9.03
CA LEU A 307 -11.61 -16.33 -9.61
C LEU A 307 -10.77 -17.46 -8.99
N ILE A 308 -10.78 -17.59 -7.66
CA ILE A 308 -10.05 -18.66 -6.96
C ILE A 308 -10.50 -20.04 -7.44
N ALA A 309 -11.82 -20.28 -7.49
CA ALA A 309 -12.36 -21.56 -7.96
C ALA A 309 -11.93 -21.87 -9.40
N LEU A 310 -11.86 -20.86 -10.28
CA LEU A 310 -11.40 -21.03 -11.65
C LEU A 310 -9.93 -21.47 -11.71
N GLU A 311 -9.05 -20.88 -10.88
CA GLU A 311 -7.63 -21.26 -10.85
C GLU A 311 -7.41 -22.66 -10.28
N GLU A 312 -8.12 -23.03 -9.22
CA GLU A 312 -8.08 -24.37 -8.63
C GLU A 312 -8.51 -25.45 -9.65
N ASP A 313 -9.56 -25.18 -10.43
CA ASP A 313 -10.04 -26.07 -11.51
C ASP A 313 -9.01 -26.22 -12.63
N GLN A 314 -8.31 -25.13 -13.01
CA GLN A 314 -7.27 -25.14 -14.04
C GLN A 314 -6.05 -25.97 -13.59
N GLU A 315 -5.56 -25.76 -12.36
CA GLU A 315 -4.44 -26.50 -11.80
C GLU A 315 -4.77 -28.00 -11.69
N ALA A 316 -5.97 -28.35 -11.23
CA ALA A 316 -6.43 -29.73 -11.18
C ALA A 316 -6.47 -30.38 -12.58
N ALA A 317 -6.92 -29.65 -13.60
CA ALA A 317 -6.97 -30.16 -14.97
C ALA A 317 -5.56 -30.44 -15.54
N GLU A 318 -4.57 -29.60 -15.26
CA GLU A 318 -3.18 -29.82 -15.70
C GLU A 318 -2.58 -31.09 -15.10
N LEU A 319 -2.82 -31.35 -13.81
CA LEU A 319 -2.34 -32.55 -13.12
C LEU A 319 -2.95 -33.85 -13.66
N THR A 320 -4.17 -33.80 -14.20
CA THR A 320 -4.86 -34.99 -14.74
C THR A 320 -4.53 -35.32 -16.19
N ASN A 321 -3.90 -34.39 -16.91
CA ASN A 321 -3.50 -34.56 -18.31
C ASN A 321 -2.03 -35.00 -18.49
N LEU A 322 -1.34 -35.30 -17.38
CA LEU A 322 0.02 -35.84 -17.31
C LEU A 322 0.00 -37.36 -17.06
#